data_AF-A0A8J6RZR1-F1
#
_entry.id   AF-A0A8J6RZR1-F1
#
_cell.length_a   1.000
_cell.length_b   1.000
_cell.length_c   1.000
_cell.angle_alpha   90.00
_cell.angle_beta   90.00
_cell.angle_gamma   90.00
#
_symmetry.space_group_name_H-M   'P 1'
#
loop_
_entity.id
_entity.type
_entity.pdbx_description
1 polymer ?
#
loop_
_entity_poly.entity_id
_entity_poly.type
_entity_poly.pdbx_seq_one_letter_code
_entity_poly.pdbx_strand_id
1 'polypeptide(L)'
;MRIHRQSMLFVSLSLTTLGTITSANHVIALSQSSASSQTVTTSQKILAQSTQLPSKCVYDTRKTVQTVKSQKGKVTLVANNYVIVTEGVNGTRFVTCNLPDAFKTEGKAIVFSGEVKEIYPTERLVGTPFKITAIASSTPTPTQSIQSLPNGDYRFCSKSPSADTGNGDTGYCYVFNKRGNRLVGDFYDSRSLGEVSACVSGTLNNKTVRGEAIELVGDIGNRNIPPNSRGNRLVNWDSQGYLKVARATQIGRNATTGSRKIRYRDAVLKLDGFYRYSQSAKGAPTNCINR
;
A
#
# COMPACT_ATOMS: atom_id res chain seq x y z
N MET A 1 -20.43 -13.47 -60.62
CA MET A 1 -20.11 -12.66 -59.42
C MET A 1 -18.59 -12.49 -59.38
N ARG A 2 -18.09 -11.25 -59.54
CA ARG A 2 -16.68 -10.95 -59.84
C ARG A 2 -15.76 -11.26 -58.65
N ILE A 3 -14.73 -12.06 -58.91
CA ILE A 3 -13.64 -12.38 -57.99
C ILE A 3 -12.55 -11.31 -58.16
N HIS A 4 -12.26 -10.54 -57.11
CA HIS A 4 -11.19 -9.55 -57.09
C HIS A 4 -10.00 -10.12 -56.30
N ARG A 5 -8.95 -10.51 -57.03
CA ARG A 5 -7.62 -10.81 -56.48
C ARG A 5 -6.86 -9.49 -56.31
N GLN A 6 -6.43 -9.17 -55.09
CA GLN A 6 -5.40 -8.15 -54.89
C GLN A 6 -4.05 -8.82 -54.61
N SER A 7 -3.09 -8.41 -55.43
CA SER A 7 -1.69 -8.82 -55.42
C SER A 7 -0.87 -8.10 -54.36
N MET A 8 0.23 -8.76 -54.02
CA MET A 8 1.25 -8.44 -53.04
C MET A 8 1.96 -7.10 -53.24
N LEU A 9 2.49 -6.56 -52.15
CA LEU A 9 3.68 -5.71 -52.14
C LEU A 9 4.57 -6.15 -50.97
N PHE A 10 5.64 -6.87 -51.30
CA PHE A 10 6.76 -7.17 -50.42
C PHE A 10 7.68 -5.94 -50.41
N VAL A 11 7.92 -5.37 -49.23
CA VAL A 11 8.98 -4.39 -49.02
C VAL A 11 10.13 -5.11 -48.32
N SER A 12 11.24 -5.29 -49.04
CA SER A 12 12.51 -5.69 -48.47
C SER A 12 13.13 -4.49 -47.75
N LEU A 13 13.55 -4.67 -46.50
CA LEU A 13 14.41 -3.71 -45.82
C LEU A 13 15.78 -4.35 -45.56
N SER A 14 16.78 -3.61 -46.01
CA SER A 14 18.17 -3.98 -46.15
C SER A 14 18.90 -4.11 -44.82
N LEU A 15 19.85 -5.04 -44.83
CA LEU A 15 20.83 -5.35 -43.80
C LEU A 15 21.92 -4.27 -43.79
N THR A 16 22.21 -3.65 -42.65
CA THR A 16 23.40 -2.78 -42.49
C THR A 16 24.20 -3.13 -41.23
N THR A 17 25.40 -3.62 -41.51
CA THR A 17 26.70 -3.40 -40.84
C THR A 17 26.92 -3.84 -39.39
N LEU A 18 27.82 -4.83 -39.27
CA LEU A 18 28.60 -5.17 -38.09
C LEU A 18 29.58 -4.04 -37.74
N GLY A 19 29.50 -3.55 -36.50
CA GLY A 19 30.54 -2.72 -35.88
C GLY A 19 31.38 -3.58 -34.94
N THR A 20 32.68 -3.64 -35.22
CA THR A 20 33.72 -4.24 -34.37
C THR A 20 33.89 -3.43 -33.09
N ILE A 21 33.75 -4.06 -31.92
CA ILE A 21 34.07 -3.45 -30.63
C ILE A 21 35.45 -3.93 -30.20
N THR A 22 36.42 -3.02 -30.20
CA THR A 22 37.76 -3.20 -29.65
C THR A 22 37.68 -3.21 -28.13
N SER A 23 38.19 -4.29 -27.54
CA SER A 23 38.39 -4.48 -26.10
C SER A 23 39.58 -3.67 -25.61
N ALA A 24 39.39 -2.85 -24.58
CA ALA A 24 40.47 -2.25 -23.81
C ALA A 24 40.33 -2.69 -22.34
N ASN A 25 41.30 -3.48 -21.90
CA ASN A 25 41.51 -3.88 -20.52
C ASN A 25 41.70 -2.64 -19.64
N HIS A 26 40.84 -2.43 -18.65
CA HIS A 26 41.14 -1.57 -17.52
C HIS A 26 41.04 -2.38 -16.23
N VAL A 27 42.22 -2.68 -15.67
CA VAL A 27 42.42 -3.19 -14.32
C VAL A 27 42.03 -2.06 -13.36
N ILE A 28 40.98 -2.26 -12.57
CA ILE A 28 40.62 -1.37 -11.46
C ILE A 28 40.88 -2.12 -10.16
N ALA A 29 41.75 -1.53 -9.34
CA ALA A 29 42.18 -2.01 -8.05
C ALA A 29 41.01 -2.08 -7.05
N LEU A 30 40.97 -3.17 -6.28
CA LEU A 30 40.07 -3.38 -5.15
C LEU A 30 40.57 -2.58 -3.94
N SER A 31 39.92 -1.46 -3.64
CA SER A 31 40.02 -0.82 -2.32
C SER A 31 38.92 -1.36 -1.41
N GLN A 32 39.32 -2.10 -0.38
CA GLN A 32 38.43 -2.62 0.64
C GLN A 32 37.93 -1.47 1.54
N SER A 33 36.64 -1.14 1.46
CA SER A 33 35.99 -0.25 2.42
C SER A 33 35.19 -1.08 3.43
N SER A 34 35.68 -1.09 4.66
CA SER A 34 35.05 -1.63 5.86
C SER A 34 33.72 -0.91 6.13
N ALA A 35 32.61 -1.62 5.96
CA ALA A 35 31.27 -1.15 6.31
C ALA A 35 31.06 -1.28 7.82
N SER A 36 31.05 -0.13 8.51
CA SER A 36 30.59 0.01 9.88
C SER A 36 29.06 -0.07 9.93
N SER A 37 28.54 -0.99 10.74
CA SER A 37 27.11 -1.09 11.07
C SER A 37 26.68 0.13 11.87
N GLN A 38 25.92 1.03 11.23
CA GLN A 38 25.17 2.07 11.93
C GLN A 38 23.71 1.63 12.03
N THR A 39 23.29 1.38 13.26
CA THR A 39 21.91 1.14 13.67
C THR A 39 21.12 2.43 13.56
N VAL A 40 20.44 2.62 12.42
CA VAL A 40 19.52 3.75 12.23
C VAL A 40 18.17 3.43 12.88
N THR A 41 18.03 3.81 14.16
CA THR A 41 16.75 3.84 14.87
C THR A 41 15.88 4.94 14.28
N THR A 42 15.17 4.63 13.19
CA THR A 42 14.22 5.56 12.57
C THR A 42 12.90 5.53 13.34
N SER A 43 12.77 6.38 14.36
CA SER A 43 11.47 6.76 14.90
C SER A 43 10.66 7.44 13.78
N GLN A 44 9.66 6.73 13.25
CA GLN A 44 8.74 7.28 12.27
C GLN A 44 7.93 8.41 12.92
N LYS A 45 8.40 9.65 12.76
CA LYS A 45 7.67 10.88 13.05
C LYS A 45 6.47 10.91 12.11
N ILE A 46 5.29 10.53 12.61
CA ILE A 46 4.03 10.73 11.92
C ILE A 46 3.96 12.22 11.58
N LEU A 47 4.04 12.55 10.29
CA LEU A 47 3.84 13.90 9.78
C LEU A 47 2.37 14.25 10.00
N ALA A 48 2.07 14.71 11.22
CA ALA A 48 0.83 15.39 11.52
C ALA A 48 0.80 16.64 10.63
N GLN A 49 0.04 16.58 9.54
CA GLN A 49 -0.33 17.78 8.81
C GLN A 49 -1.12 18.65 9.78
N SER A 50 -0.44 19.62 10.39
CA SER A 50 -1.03 20.59 11.31
C SER A 50 -2.02 21.43 10.52
N THR A 51 -3.29 21.03 10.55
CA THR A 51 -4.38 21.84 10.00
C THR A 51 -4.62 22.96 11.01
N GLN A 52 -4.50 24.21 10.57
CA GLN A 52 -4.75 25.37 11.42
C GLN A 52 -6.18 25.29 11.98
N LEU A 53 -6.31 25.22 13.30
CA LEU A 53 -7.60 25.15 13.97
C LEU A 53 -8.30 26.51 13.89
N PRO A 54 -9.63 26.56 13.68
CA PRO A 54 -10.39 27.79 13.82
C PRO A 54 -10.14 28.42 15.20
N SER A 55 -9.80 29.71 15.21
CA SER A 55 -9.45 30.44 16.44
C SER A 55 -10.66 30.71 17.33
N LYS A 56 -11.86 30.83 16.75
CA LYS A 56 -13.11 31.12 17.46
C LYS A 56 -13.75 29.84 17.96
N CYS A 57 -13.99 29.75 19.26
CA CYS A 57 -14.74 28.65 19.88
C CYS A 57 -15.82 29.19 20.82
N VAL A 58 -17.06 28.75 20.65
CA VAL A 58 -18.20 29.14 21.51
C VAL A 58 -18.05 28.72 22.97
N TYR A 59 -17.07 27.87 23.29
CA TYR A 59 -16.77 27.40 24.64
C TYR A 59 -15.58 28.10 25.29
N ASP A 60 -15.03 29.16 24.68
CA ASP A 60 -13.84 29.85 25.21
C ASP A 60 -14.07 30.50 26.58
N THR A 61 -15.31 30.92 26.87
CA THR A 61 -15.69 31.51 28.16
C THR A 61 -15.96 30.47 29.25
N ARG A 62 -16.04 29.17 28.89
CA ARG A 62 -16.33 28.08 29.82
C ARG A 62 -15.09 27.62 30.56
N LYS A 63 -15.24 27.22 31.81
CA LYS A 63 -14.15 26.59 32.58
C LYS A 63 -13.70 25.28 31.92
N THR A 64 -12.38 25.10 31.81
CA THR A 64 -11.80 23.81 31.45
C THR A 64 -11.86 22.86 32.65
N VAL A 65 -12.50 21.72 32.49
CA VAL A 65 -12.63 20.69 33.55
C VAL A 65 -11.61 19.57 33.40
N GLN A 66 -11.17 19.29 32.18
CA GLN A 66 -10.21 18.21 31.89
C GLN A 66 -9.47 18.50 30.59
N THR A 67 -8.23 18.03 30.48
CA THR A 67 -7.46 18.01 29.24
C THR A 67 -7.33 16.58 28.72
N VAL A 68 -7.57 16.39 27.42
CA VAL A 68 -7.41 15.11 26.71
C VAL A 68 -6.22 15.22 25.78
N LYS A 69 -5.34 14.22 25.78
CA LYS A 69 -4.12 14.19 24.96
C LYS A 69 -4.09 12.95 24.07
N SER A 70 -3.89 13.15 22.77
CA SER A 70 -3.65 12.10 21.77
C SER A 70 -4.67 10.97 21.78
N GLN A 71 -5.94 11.30 22.01
CA GLN A 71 -7.04 10.35 22.06
C GLN A 71 -7.48 9.96 20.65
N LYS A 72 -7.72 8.66 20.43
CA LYS A 72 -8.31 8.17 19.19
C LYS A 72 -9.82 8.31 19.21
N GLY A 73 -10.39 8.68 18.07
CA GLY A 73 -11.84 8.77 17.89
C GLY A 73 -12.25 8.76 16.42
N LYS A 74 -13.56 8.81 16.22
CA LYS A 74 -14.21 8.85 14.92
C LYS A 74 -15.15 10.04 14.86
N VAL A 75 -15.15 10.77 13.75
CA VAL A 75 -16.11 11.83 13.49
C VAL A 75 -17.45 11.21 13.11
N THR A 76 -18.54 11.63 13.76
CA THR A 76 -19.89 11.09 13.56
C THR A 76 -20.91 12.23 13.51
N LEU A 77 -21.88 12.13 12.63
CA LEU A 77 -22.98 13.06 12.43
C LEU A 77 -24.14 12.61 13.33
N VAL A 78 -24.46 13.41 14.34
CA VAL A 78 -25.56 13.16 15.27
C VAL A 78 -26.44 14.40 15.29
N ALA A 79 -27.72 14.23 14.95
CA ALA A 79 -28.69 15.34 14.87
C ALA A 79 -28.14 16.55 14.10
N ASN A 80 -27.63 16.31 12.88
CA ASN A 80 -27.02 17.30 11.99
C ASN A 80 -25.77 18.01 12.53
N ASN A 81 -25.14 17.50 13.60
CA ASN A 81 -23.90 18.03 14.16
C ASN A 81 -22.78 16.99 14.10
N TYR A 82 -21.61 17.39 13.61
CA TYR A 82 -20.42 16.55 13.69
C TYR A 82 -19.86 16.55 15.12
N VAL A 83 -19.79 15.36 15.70
CA VAL A 83 -19.22 15.09 17.02
C VAL A 83 -18.03 14.14 16.88
N ILE A 84 -17.14 14.14 17.88
CA ILE A 84 -16.07 13.14 17.97
C ILE A 84 -16.51 12.07 18.96
N VAL A 85 -16.53 10.80 18.54
CA VAL A 85 -16.78 9.65 19.40
C VAL A 85 -15.47 8.96 19.71
N THR A 86 -15.12 8.79 21.00
CA THR A 86 -13.88 8.10 21.38
C THR A 86 -13.93 6.61 21.04
N GLU A 87 -12.79 6.05 20.65
CA GLU A 87 -12.64 4.60 20.52
C GLU A 87 -12.51 3.98 21.92
N GLY A 88 -13.40 3.05 22.30
CA GLY A 88 -13.40 2.39 23.62
C GLY A 88 -14.81 1.93 24.07
N VAL A 89 -14.88 1.25 25.23
CA VAL A 89 -16.09 0.55 25.73
C VAL A 89 -17.30 1.48 25.93
N ASN A 90 -17.06 2.78 26.16
CA ASN A 90 -18.11 3.73 26.54
C ASN A 90 -18.40 4.83 25.49
N GLY A 91 -17.66 4.87 24.37
CA GLY A 91 -17.94 5.76 23.23
C GLY A 91 -18.31 7.21 23.58
N THR A 92 -17.47 7.89 24.37
CA THR A 92 -17.74 9.27 24.82
C THR A 92 -17.89 10.19 23.61
N ARG A 93 -18.96 10.98 23.60
CA ARG A 93 -19.24 11.96 22.54
C ARG A 93 -18.74 13.33 22.95
N PHE A 94 -17.93 13.94 22.11
CA PHE A 94 -17.48 15.32 22.25
C PHE A 94 -18.14 16.20 21.20
N VAL A 95 -18.83 17.23 21.65
CA VAL A 95 -19.37 18.29 20.78
C VAL A 95 -18.30 19.36 20.65
N THR A 96 -17.79 19.54 19.44
CA THR A 96 -16.63 20.39 19.18
C THR A 96 -17.03 21.73 18.59
N CYS A 97 -16.55 22.82 19.16
CA CYS A 97 -16.79 24.18 18.65
C CYS A 97 -15.91 24.56 17.45
N ASN A 98 -14.78 23.88 17.26
CA ASN A 98 -13.71 24.28 16.32
C ASN A 98 -13.19 23.11 15.48
N LEU A 99 -14.06 22.16 15.10
CA LEU A 99 -13.69 21.08 14.17
C LEU A 99 -13.45 21.66 12.76
N PRO A 100 -12.24 21.54 12.18
CA PRO A 100 -11.98 22.04 10.84
C PRO A 100 -12.80 21.30 9.79
N ASP A 101 -13.21 22.00 8.73
CA ASP A 101 -14.06 21.43 7.66
C ASP A 101 -13.41 20.22 6.99
N ALA A 102 -12.08 20.21 6.88
CA ALA A 102 -11.32 19.05 6.37
C ALA A 102 -11.59 17.75 7.15
N PHE A 103 -12.09 17.82 8.39
CA PHE A 103 -12.43 16.68 9.23
C PHE A 103 -13.93 16.39 9.35
N LYS A 104 -14.81 17.23 8.79
CA LYS A 104 -16.27 17.05 8.81
C LYS A 104 -16.72 16.02 7.78
N THR A 105 -16.34 14.76 8.00
CA THR A 105 -16.73 13.64 7.16
C THR A 105 -17.19 12.50 8.04
N GLU A 106 -18.38 11.95 7.75
CA GLU A 106 -18.94 10.83 8.50
C GLU A 106 -17.95 9.67 8.52
N GLY A 107 -17.65 9.23 9.73
CA GLY A 107 -16.79 8.11 10.01
C GLY A 107 -15.29 8.33 9.85
N LYS A 108 -14.82 9.57 9.70
CA LYS A 108 -13.39 9.88 9.62
C LYS A 108 -12.68 9.55 10.93
N ALA A 109 -11.67 8.69 10.86
CA ALA A 109 -10.85 8.32 12.01
C ALA A 109 -9.80 9.41 12.29
N ILE A 110 -9.68 9.83 13.54
CA ILE A 110 -8.82 10.94 13.99
C ILE A 110 -8.07 10.62 15.29
N VAL A 111 -6.93 11.28 15.48
CA VAL A 111 -6.27 11.45 16.78
C VAL A 111 -6.40 12.91 17.17
N PHE A 112 -6.85 13.19 18.38
CA PHE A 112 -7.10 14.55 18.83
C PHE A 112 -6.66 14.79 20.27
N SER A 113 -6.36 16.05 20.55
CA SER A 113 -6.13 16.59 21.89
C SER A 113 -7.02 17.82 22.06
N GLY A 114 -7.36 18.15 23.29
CA GLY A 114 -8.19 19.31 23.57
C GLY A 114 -8.60 19.43 25.02
N GLU A 115 -9.50 20.37 25.24
CA GLU A 115 -10.01 20.78 26.53
C GLU A 115 -11.48 20.41 26.62
N VAL A 116 -11.83 19.59 27.60
CA VAL A 116 -13.21 19.35 28.01
C VAL A 116 -13.69 20.59 28.76
N LYS A 117 -14.82 21.14 28.33
CA LYS A 117 -15.40 22.35 28.88
C LYS A 117 -16.59 21.98 29.76
N GLU A 118 -16.88 22.83 30.75
CA GLU A 118 -17.98 22.59 31.68
C GLU A 118 -19.35 22.54 30.97
N ILE A 119 -20.25 21.72 31.54
CA ILE A 119 -21.66 21.66 31.15
C ILE A 119 -22.44 22.41 32.23
N TYR A 120 -23.24 23.39 31.85
CA TYR A 120 -24.07 24.09 32.82
C TYR A 120 -25.30 23.24 33.20
N PRO A 121 -25.83 23.35 34.44
CA PRO A 121 -26.92 22.50 34.92
C PRO A 121 -28.20 22.53 34.07
N THR A 122 -28.44 23.62 33.33
CA THR A 122 -29.63 23.81 32.49
C THR A 122 -29.46 23.33 31.05
N GLU A 123 -28.27 22.88 30.66
CA GLU A 123 -27.98 22.47 29.28
C GLU A 123 -28.27 21.00 29.03
N ARG A 124 -28.89 20.71 27.88
CA ARG A 124 -29.04 19.35 27.35
C ARG A 124 -28.33 19.26 26.01
N LEU A 125 -27.14 18.67 26.01
CA LEU A 125 -26.29 18.57 24.83
C LEU A 125 -26.18 17.13 24.34
N VAL A 126 -25.96 16.95 23.04
CA VAL A 126 -25.78 15.63 22.39
C VAL A 126 -24.44 14.96 22.76
N GLY A 127 -23.57 15.65 23.49
CA GLY A 127 -22.29 15.19 24.01
C GLY A 127 -21.60 16.26 24.85
N THR A 128 -20.41 15.95 25.34
CA THR A 128 -19.62 16.83 26.22
C THR A 128 -18.96 17.96 25.42
N PRO A 129 -19.13 19.24 25.80
CA PRO A 129 -18.44 20.38 25.19
C PRO A 129 -16.92 20.19 25.15
N PHE A 130 -16.34 20.41 23.97
CA PHE A 130 -14.92 20.17 23.75
C PHE A 130 -14.32 21.23 22.82
N LYS A 131 -13.14 21.73 23.19
CA LYS A 131 -12.31 22.60 22.35
C LYS A 131 -11.08 21.82 21.90
N ILE A 132 -10.96 21.60 20.60
CA ILE A 132 -9.80 20.91 20.02
C ILE A 132 -8.58 21.84 20.14
N THR A 133 -7.46 21.29 20.59
CA THR A 133 -6.14 21.98 20.61
C THR A 133 -5.15 21.34 19.64
N ALA A 134 -5.35 20.07 19.29
CA ALA A 134 -4.65 19.42 18.18
C ALA A 134 -5.55 18.36 17.55
N ILE A 135 -5.49 18.20 16.23
CA ILE A 135 -6.18 17.13 15.51
C ILE A 135 -5.34 16.68 14.33
N ALA A 136 -5.31 15.38 14.11
CA ALA A 136 -4.70 14.75 12.95
C ALA A 136 -5.59 13.60 12.49
N SER A 137 -5.54 13.26 11.20
CA SER A 137 -6.15 12.02 10.71
C SER A 137 -5.44 10.85 11.39
N SER A 138 -6.19 9.95 12.02
CA SER A 138 -5.63 8.68 12.52
C SER A 138 -5.48 7.67 11.40
N THR A 139 -6.13 7.92 10.26
CA THR A 139 -5.82 7.24 9.02
C THR A 139 -4.34 7.49 8.73
N PRO A 140 -3.50 6.44 8.62
CA PRO A 140 -2.16 6.63 8.11
C PRO A 140 -2.30 7.32 6.76
N THR A 141 -1.78 8.54 6.68
CA THR A 141 -1.84 9.40 5.49
C THR A 141 -1.60 8.51 4.26
N PRO A 142 -2.47 8.56 3.23
CA PRO A 142 -2.31 7.77 2.02
C PRO A 142 -0.86 7.87 1.59
N THR A 143 -0.25 6.70 1.57
CA THR A 143 1.18 6.48 1.60
C THR A 143 1.92 7.44 0.70
N GLN A 144 2.98 8.06 1.26
CA GLN A 144 4.08 8.65 0.50
C GLN A 144 4.20 7.94 -0.85
N SER A 145 3.99 8.68 -1.94
CA SER A 145 3.88 8.12 -3.29
C SER A 145 5.01 7.12 -3.51
N ILE A 146 4.69 5.89 -3.92
CA ILE A 146 5.69 4.83 -4.09
C ILE A 146 6.81 5.31 -5.02
N GLN A 147 6.51 6.17 -6.00
CA GLN A 147 7.49 6.85 -6.87
C GLN A 147 8.59 7.52 -6.05
N SER A 148 8.20 8.30 -5.05
CA SER A 148 9.07 9.15 -4.24
C SER A 148 9.91 8.38 -3.21
N LEU A 149 9.66 7.08 -3.04
CA LEU A 149 10.45 6.26 -2.13
C LEU A 149 11.87 6.08 -2.66
N PRO A 150 12.90 6.19 -1.80
CA PRO A 150 14.26 5.84 -2.18
C PRO A 150 14.38 4.35 -2.51
N ASN A 151 15.52 3.94 -3.08
CA ASN A 151 15.79 2.53 -3.27
C ASN A 151 15.84 1.80 -1.92
N GLY A 152 15.27 0.61 -1.83
CA GLY A 152 15.18 -0.13 -0.56
C GLY A 152 14.12 -1.22 -0.57
N ASP A 153 13.92 -1.86 0.57
CA ASP A 153 12.87 -2.86 0.77
C ASP A 153 11.67 -2.24 1.47
N TYR A 154 10.49 -2.63 1.02
CA TYR A 154 9.23 -2.06 1.48
C TYR A 154 8.18 -3.15 1.64
N ARG A 155 7.25 -2.92 2.57
CA ARG A 155 6.02 -3.69 2.71
C ARG A 155 4.84 -2.77 2.61
N PHE A 156 3.93 -3.08 1.71
CA PHE A 156 2.68 -2.36 1.51
C PHE A 156 1.53 -3.36 1.65
N CYS A 157 0.47 -3.02 2.39
CA CYS A 157 -0.70 -3.90 2.49
C CYS A 157 -2.02 -3.14 2.32
N SER A 158 -3.07 -3.85 1.88
CA SER A 158 -4.36 -3.26 1.50
C SER A 158 -5.23 -2.85 2.69
N LYS A 159 -4.94 -3.34 3.91
CA LYS A 159 -5.58 -2.84 5.14
C LYS A 159 -4.68 -1.81 5.81
N SER A 160 -5.30 -0.88 6.51
CA SER A 160 -4.58 0.12 7.30
C SER A 160 -3.91 -0.53 8.51
N PRO A 161 -2.68 -0.13 8.90
CA PRO A 161 -2.06 -0.50 10.17
C PRO A 161 -2.96 -0.24 11.39
N SER A 162 -3.79 0.81 11.35
CA SER A 162 -4.74 1.13 12.43
C SER A 162 -5.95 0.20 12.50
N ALA A 163 -6.19 -0.59 11.45
CA ALA A 163 -7.26 -1.57 11.37
C ALA A 163 -6.79 -2.98 11.77
N ASP A 164 -5.54 -3.13 12.23
CA ASP A 164 -5.05 -4.39 12.76
C ASP A 164 -5.80 -4.72 14.06
N THR A 165 -6.70 -5.69 13.99
CA THR A 165 -7.52 -6.15 15.11
C THR A 165 -6.76 -7.09 16.04
N GLY A 166 -5.43 -7.21 15.91
CA GLY A 166 -4.60 -8.14 16.68
C GLY A 166 -4.53 -9.56 16.10
N ASN A 167 -5.28 -9.84 15.03
CA ASN A 167 -5.28 -11.15 14.35
C ASN A 167 -4.20 -11.24 13.25
N GLY A 168 -3.43 -10.18 12.99
CA GLY A 168 -2.38 -10.15 11.96
C GLY A 168 -2.90 -10.11 10.52
N ASP A 169 -4.23 -10.03 10.31
CA ASP A 169 -4.83 -9.87 9.00
C ASP A 169 -4.63 -8.43 8.50
N THR A 170 -3.64 -8.28 7.64
CA THR A 170 -3.27 -7.02 6.99
C THR A 170 -3.80 -6.94 5.56
N GLY A 171 -4.70 -7.86 5.17
CA GLY A 171 -5.24 -8.00 3.82
C GLY A 171 -4.20 -8.54 2.83
N TYR A 172 -4.21 -8.01 1.61
CA TYR A 172 -3.21 -8.33 0.60
C TYR A 172 -1.96 -7.50 0.82
N CYS A 173 -0.78 -8.13 0.81
CA CYS A 173 0.49 -7.46 0.98
C CYS A 173 1.37 -7.62 -0.25
N TYR A 174 2.21 -6.62 -0.50
CA TYR A 174 3.31 -6.62 -1.44
C TYR A 174 4.60 -6.26 -0.70
N VAL A 175 5.51 -7.23 -0.58
CA VAL A 175 6.85 -7.03 0.01
C VAL A 175 7.85 -6.99 -1.13
N PHE A 176 8.45 -5.83 -1.38
CA PHE A 176 9.22 -5.58 -2.60
C PHE A 176 10.51 -4.78 -2.37
N ASN A 177 11.48 -5.04 -3.23
CA ASN A 177 12.69 -4.25 -3.40
C ASN A 177 12.46 -3.23 -4.52
N LYS A 178 12.75 -1.96 -4.26
CA LYS A 178 12.68 -0.86 -5.22
C LYS A 178 14.06 -0.47 -5.71
N ARG A 179 14.21 -0.32 -7.03
CA ARG A 179 15.39 0.21 -7.71
C ARG A 179 14.94 1.16 -8.82
N GLY A 180 14.99 2.47 -8.57
CA GLY A 180 14.36 3.47 -9.44
C GLY A 180 12.86 3.20 -9.55
N ASN A 181 12.34 3.10 -10.78
CA ASN A 181 10.94 2.73 -11.02
C ASN A 181 10.70 1.22 -11.10
N ARG A 182 11.74 0.39 -10.95
CA ARG A 182 11.60 -1.06 -10.96
C ARG A 182 11.23 -1.58 -9.56
N LEU A 183 10.24 -2.45 -9.49
CA LEU A 183 9.88 -3.20 -8.29
C LEU A 183 10.00 -4.69 -8.55
N VAL A 184 10.50 -5.42 -7.57
CA VAL A 184 10.50 -6.89 -7.53
C VAL A 184 10.07 -7.31 -6.13
N GLY A 185 9.07 -8.17 -6.01
CA GLY A 185 8.53 -8.49 -4.70
C GLY A 185 7.52 -9.63 -4.69
N ASP A 186 7.17 -10.08 -3.49
CA ASP A 186 6.13 -11.08 -3.27
C ASP A 186 4.79 -10.41 -2.97
N PHE A 187 3.77 -10.70 -3.77
CA PHE A 187 2.37 -10.34 -3.55
C PHE A 187 1.60 -11.54 -2.96
N TYR A 188 0.92 -11.37 -1.83
CA TYR A 188 0.26 -12.46 -1.10
C TYR A 188 -0.94 -12.00 -0.26
N ASP A 189 -1.82 -12.92 0.11
CA ASP A 189 -2.88 -12.68 1.11
C ASP A 189 -2.33 -13.03 2.49
N SER A 190 -2.31 -12.07 3.42
CA SER A 190 -1.79 -12.29 4.79
C SER A 190 -2.52 -13.39 5.56
N ARG A 191 -3.79 -13.67 5.25
CA ARG A 191 -4.57 -14.76 5.88
C ARG A 191 -4.09 -16.15 5.46
N SER A 192 -3.44 -16.24 4.30
CA SER A 192 -2.82 -17.49 3.84
C SER A 192 -1.39 -17.68 4.33
N LEU A 193 -0.91 -16.80 5.23
CA LEU A 193 0.46 -16.82 5.74
C LEU A 193 1.55 -16.85 4.65
N GLY A 194 1.22 -16.38 3.44
CA GLY A 194 2.13 -16.37 2.29
C GLY A 194 2.18 -17.67 1.48
N GLU A 195 1.44 -18.72 1.87
CA GLU A 195 1.30 -19.97 1.08
C GLU A 195 0.81 -19.66 -0.33
N VAL A 196 -0.09 -18.69 -0.43
CA VAL A 196 -0.57 -18.14 -1.68
C VAL A 196 0.18 -16.88 -2.00
N SER A 197 1.09 -16.96 -2.96
CA SER A 197 1.87 -15.81 -3.33
C SER A 197 2.37 -15.85 -4.77
N ALA A 198 2.41 -14.69 -5.40
CA ALA A 198 3.03 -14.48 -6.71
C ALA A 198 4.17 -13.47 -6.56
N CYS A 199 5.37 -13.81 -7.04
CA CYS A 199 6.42 -12.81 -7.18
C CYS A 199 6.13 -11.96 -8.41
N VAL A 200 5.99 -10.65 -8.22
CA VAL A 200 5.72 -9.66 -9.27
C VAL A 200 6.97 -8.82 -9.49
N SER A 201 7.38 -8.70 -10.76
CA SER A 201 8.52 -7.89 -11.20
C SER A 201 8.09 -6.98 -12.34
N GLY A 202 8.29 -5.68 -12.20
CA GLY A 202 7.83 -4.72 -13.21
C GLY A 202 8.24 -3.28 -12.97
N THR A 203 7.67 -2.39 -13.76
CA THR A 203 7.90 -0.95 -13.68
C THR A 203 6.68 -0.28 -13.04
N LEU A 204 6.94 0.63 -12.12
CA LEU A 204 5.96 1.49 -11.49
C LEU A 204 5.58 2.64 -12.41
N ASN A 205 4.29 2.77 -12.67
CA ASN A 205 3.70 3.97 -13.23
C ASN A 205 2.51 4.36 -12.33
N ASN A 206 2.62 5.49 -11.64
CA ASN A 206 1.71 5.86 -10.56
C ASN A 206 1.52 4.69 -9.57
N LYS A 207 0.29 4.34 -9.19
CA LYS A 207 0.05 3.28 -8.22
C LYS A 207 -0.06 1.90 -8.87
N THR A 208 0.44 1.73 -10.10
CA THR A 208 0.37 0.46 -10.83
C THR A 208 1.75 -0.04 -11.17
N VAL A 209 2.04 -1.31 -10.83
CA VAL A 209 3.21 -2.03 -11.30
C VAL A 209 2.79 -2.88 -12.49
N ARG A 210 3.45 -2.70 -13.63
CA ARG A 210 3.23 -3.52 -14.83
C ARG A 210 4.49 -4.28 -15.21
N GLY A 211 4.36 -5.57 -15.47
CA GLY A 211 5.48 -6.43 -15.83
C GLY A 211 5.10 -7.90 -15.93
N GLU A 212 5.82 -8.75 -15.20
CA GLU A 212 5.62 -10.20 -15.17
C GLU A 212 5.38 -10.70 -13.74
N ALA A 213 4.80 -11.89 -13.64
CA ALA A 213 4.64 -12.56 -12.35
C ALA A 213 5.04 -14.05 -12.42
N ILE A 214 5.52 -14.59 -11.31
CA ILE A 214 5.83 -16.01 -11.13
C ILE A 214 5.12 -16.53 -9.88
N GLU A 215 4.33 -17.59 -10.04
CA GLU A 215 3.61 -18.28 -8.97
C GLU A 215 4.14 -19.70 -8.83
N LEU A 216 4.24 -20.16 -7.58
CA LEU A 216 4.43 -21.58 -7.25
C LEU A 216 3.07 -22.16 -6.90
N VAL A 217 2.60 -23.09 -7.71
CA VAL A 217 1.32 -23.78 -7.49
C VAL A 217 1.63 -25.13 -6.88
N GLY A 218 1.33 -25.30 -5.59
CA GLY A 218 1.48 -26.57 -4.89
C GLY A 218 0.59 -27.67 -5.46
N ASP A 219 1.02 -28.92 -5.25
CA ASP A 219 0.22 -30.11 -5.60
C ASP A 219 -0.77 -30.47 -4.48
N ILE A 220 -0.54 -29.97 -3.26
CA ILE A 220 -1.41 -30.17 -2.09
C ILE A 220 -2.35 -28.97 -1.98
N GLY A 221 -3.63 -29.19 -2.29
CA GLY A 221 -4.64 -28.15 -2.39
C GLY A 221 -4.76 -27.68 -3.84
N ASN A 222 -5.83 -28.12 -4.52
CA ASN A 222 -6.16 -27.91 -5.94
C ASN A 222 -6.26 -26.43 -6.35
N ARG A 223 -5.18 -25.66 -6.23
CA ARG A 223 -5.16 -24.27 -6.65
C ARG A 223 -5.05 -24.24 -8.16
N ASN A 224 -6.19 -23.99 -8.79
CA ASN A 224 -6.24 -23.84 -10.22
C ASN A 224 -5.63 -22.49 -10.58
N ILE A 225 -4.68 -22.53 -11.51
CA ILE A 225 -4.22 -21.35 -12.24
C ILE A 225 -5.48 -20.61 -12.72
N PRO A 226 -5.59 -19.27 -12.57
CA PRO A 226 -6.79 -18.54 -12.93
C PRO A 226 -7.27 -18.95 -14.34
N PRO A 227 -8.55 -19.36 -14.50
CA PRO A 227 -9.09 -19.76 -15.79
C PRO A 227 -8.85 -18.67 -16.84
N ASN A 228 -8.52 -19.06 -18.07
CA ASN A 228 -8.24 -18.17 -19.19
C ASN A 228 -6.96 -17.32 -19.08
N SER A 229 -6.16 -17.45 -18.02
CA SER A 229 -4.89 -16.74 -17.88
C SER A 229 -3.85 -17.12 -18.95
N ARG A 230 -4.03 -18.21 -19.70
CA ARG A 230 -3.18 -18.58 -20.85
C ARG A 230 -3.37 -17.65 -22.05
N GLY A 231 -4.51 -16.98 -22.15
CA GLY A 231 -4.80 -16.05 -23.24
C GLY A 231 -4.14 -14.68 -23.07
N ASN A 232 -4.47 -13.76 -23.98
CA ASN A 232 -3.96 -12.37 -23.96
C ASN A 232 -4.76 -11.43 -23.03
N ARG A 233 -5.92 -11.88 -22.53
CA ARG A 233 -6.78 -11.07 -21.67
C ARG A 233 -6.30 -11.16 -20.22
N LEU A 234 -6.12 -10.01 -19.57
CA LEU A 234 -5.88 -9.92 -18.13
C LEU A 234 -7.06 -10.50 -17.35
N VAL A 235 -6.79 -11.45 -16.47
CA VAL A 235 -7.75 -12.04 -15.53
C VAL A 235 -7.31 -11.78 -14.09
N ASN A 236 -8.27 -11.71 -13.16
CA ASN A 236 -7.95 -11.50 -11.76
C ASN A 236 -7.21 -12.72 -11.20
N TRP A 237 -6.08 -12.47 -10.54
CA TRP A 237 -5.32 -13.48 -9.82
C TRP A 237 -5.83 -13.63 -8.38
N ASP A 238 -6.20 -12.52 -7.74
CA ASP A 238 -6.82 -12.49 -6.41
C ASP A 238 -8.32 -12.13 -6.46
N SER A 239 -8.99 -12.34 -5.33
CA SER A 239 -10.43 -12.09 -5.18
C SER A 239 -10.83 -10.62 -5.26
N GLN A 240 -9.92 -9.69 -4.94
CA GLN A 240 -10.17 -8.25 -4.90
C GLN A 240 -9.77 -7.56 -6.20
N GLY A 241 -9.06 -8.26 -7.09
CA GLY A 241 -8.62 -7.75 -8.39
C GLY A 241 -7.45 -6.77 -8.31
N TYR A 242 -6.64 -6.84 -7.25
CA TYR A 242 -5.42 -6.04 -7.13
C TYR A 242 -4.35 -6.49 -8.15
N LEU A 243 -4.13 -7.80 -8.26
CA LEU A 243 -3.26 -8.41 -9.24
C LEU A 243 -4.10 -9.02 -10.37
N LYS A 244 -3.79 -8.62 -11.60
CA LYS A 244 -4.28 -9.26 -12.81
C LYS A 244 -3.13 -9.85 -13.60
N VAL A 245 -3.36 -11.00 -14.22
CA VAL A 245 -2.34 -11.76 -14.95
C VAL A 245 -2.86 -12.24 -16.31
N ALA A 246 -1.95 -12.44 -17.26
CA ALA A 246 -2.23 -13.05 -18.57
C ALA A 246 -0.98 -13.78 -19.10
N ARG A 247 -1.16 -14.50 -20.23
CA ARG A 247 -0.11 -15.24 -20.93
C ARG A 247 0.64 -16.21 -20.00
N ALA A 248 -0.11 -17.00 -19.25
CA ALA A 248 0.39 -18.01 -18.33
C ALA A 248 1.09 -19.16 -19.07
N THR A 249 2.30 -19.50 -18.64
CA THR A 249 3.11 -20.62 -19.14
C THR A 249 3.75 -21.36 -17.98
N GLN A 250 3.72 -22.69 -17.98
CA GLN A 250 4.50 -23.46 -17.03
C GLN A 250 5.97 -23.44 -17.46
N ILE A 251 6.86 -23.03 -16.56
CA ILE A 251 8.29 -22.89 -16.83
C ILE A 251 9.15 -23.89 -16.07
N GLY A 252 8.54 -24.76 -15.27
CA GLY A 252 9.22 -25.82 -14.54
C GLY A 252 8.42 -26.37 -13.37
N ARG A 253 9.10 -27.12 -12.52
CA ARG A 253 8.64 -27.57 -11.21
C ARG A 253 9.70 -27.27 -10.17
N ASN A 254 9.30 -26.98 -8.93
CA ASN A 254 10.19 -26.91 -7.80
C ASN A 254 10.67 -28.33 -7.48
N ALA A 255 11.98 -28.56 -7.46
CA ALA A 255 12.56 -29.89 -7.28
C ALA A 255 12.28 -30.47 -5.88
N THR A 256 12.14 -29.60 -4.87
CA THR A 256 11.91 -30.00 -3.48
C THR A 256 10.44 -30.28 -3.21
N THR A 257 9.54 -29.44 -3.70
CA THR A 257 8.11 -29.51 -3.35
C THR A 257 7.23 -30.14 -4.44
N GLY A 258 7.77 -30.38 -5.64
CA GLY A 258 6.99 -30.81 -6.81
C GLY A 258 6.13 -29.71 -7.45
N SER A 259 5.93 -28.59 -6.75
CA SER A 259 5.06 -27.47 -7.14
C SER A 259 5.37 -26.98 -8.54
N ARG A 260 4.33 -26.77 -9.34
CA ARG A 260 4.47 -26.22 -10.70
C ARG A 260 4.85 -24.74 -10.61
N LYS A 261 5.79 -24.33 -11.45
CA LYS A 261 6.21 -22.93 -11.58
C LYS A 261 5.53 -22.32 -12.79
N ILE A 262 4.64 -21.35 -12.55
CA ILE A 262 3.85 -20.69 -13.58
C ILE A 262 4.35 -19.26 -13.76
N ARG A 263 4.76 -18.91 -14.99
CA ARG A 263 5.12 -17.55 -15.39
C ARG A 263 3.96 -16.91 -16.13
N TYR A 264 3.57 -15.72 -15.69
CA TYR A 264 2.65 -14.83 -16.37
C TYR A 264 3.46 -13.72 -17.05
N ARG A 265 3.44 -13.66 -18.39
CA ARG A 265 4.21 -12.65 -19.16
C ARG A 265 3.54 -11.27 -19.19
N ASP A 266 2.32 -11.16 -18.69
CA ASP A 266 1.67 -9.89 -18.38
C ASP A 266 1.13 -9.94 -16.96
N ALA A 267 1.52 -8.98 -16.15
CA ALA A 267 1.01 -8.78 -14.80
C ALA A 267 0.76 -7.28 -14.58
N VAL A 268 -0.39 -6.96 -13.99
CA VAL A 268 -0.77 -5.62 -13.57
C VAL A 268 -1.17 -5.68 -12.11
N LEU A 269 -0.35 -5.09 -11.24
CA LEU A 269 -0.60 -4.98 -9.81
C LEU A 269 -0.97 -3.54 -9.46
N LYS A 270 -2.18 -3.34 -8.94
CA LYS A 270 -2.67 -2.06 -8.43
C LYS A 270 -2.38 -1.96 -6.94
N LEU A 271 -1.72 -0.88 -6.54
CA LEU A 271 -1.35 -0.53 -5.18
C LEU A 271 -2.18 0.64 -4.64
N ASP A 272 -3.27 0.99 -5.34
CA ASP A 272 -4.28 1.93 -4.84
C ASP A 272 -4.88 1.42 -3.53
N GLY A 273 -4.88 2.28 -2.50
CA GLY A 273 -5.38 1.91 -1.17
C GLY A 273 -4.41 1.08 -0.32
N PHE A 274 -3.17 0.89 -0.76
CA PHE A 274 -2.16 0.21 0.05
C PHE A 274 -1.45 1.16 1.00
N TYR A 275 -1.21 0.67 2.22
CA TYR A 275 -0.56 1.35 3.33
C TYR A 275 0.84 0.80 3.52
N ARG A 276 1.83 1.67 3.75
CA ARG A 276 3.16 1.24 4.14
C ARG A 276 3.13 0.66 5.56
N TYR A 277 3.73 -0.51 5.71
CA TYR A 277 4.01 -1.13 7.01
C TYR A 277 5.50 -0.97 7.36
N SER A 278 5.85 -1.21 8.62
CA SER A 278 7.24 -1.43 9.00
C SER A 278 7.83 -2.55 8.16
N GLN A 279 9.13 -2.46 7.89
CA GLN A 279 9.83 -3.40 7.03
C GLN A 279 9.66 -4.82 7.58
N SER A 280 9.35 -5.76 6.68
CA SER A 280 9.27 -7.18 7.05
C SER A 280 10.63 -7.67 7.52
N ALA A 281 10.67 -8.52 8.55
CA ALA A 281 11.89 -9.21 8.97
C ALA A 281 12.46 -10.08 7.83
N LYS A 282 11.57 -10.60 6.97
CA LYS A 282 11.92 -11.23 5.70
C LYS A 282 12.20 -10.13 4.67
N GLY A 283 13.44 -10.04 4.20
CA GLY A 283 13.84 -9.15 3.11
C GLY A 283 13.06 -9.44 1.83
N ALA A 284 12.92 -8.41 0.98
CA ALA A 284 12.22 -8.57 -0.29
C ALA A 284 13.10 -9.31 -1.32
N PRO A 285 12.50 -10.13 -2.20
CA PRO A 285 13.26 -10.80 -3.25
C PRO A 285 13.81 -9.77 -4.25
N THR A 286 15.03 -10.00 -4.73
CA THR A 286 15.68 -9.16 -5.77
C THR A 286 15.37 -9.66 -7.18
N ASN A 287 14.90 -10.90 -7.33
CA ASN A 287 14.45 -11.49 -8.58
C ASN A 287 13.31 -12.50 -8.34
N CYS A 288 12.46 -12.73 -9.35
CA CYS A 288 11.39 -13.73 -9.27
C CYS A 288 11.80 -15.12 -9.78
N ILE A 289 12.92 -15.22 -10.50
CA ILE A 289 13.34 -16.46 -11.16
C ILE A 289 13.88 -17.47 -10.16
N ASN A 290 14.54 -17.03 -9.09
CA ASN A 290 15.14 -17.93 -8.09
C ASN A 290 14.20 -18.26 -6.94
N ARG A 291 12.90 -17.99 -7.12
CA ARG A 291 11.84 -18.37 -6.21
C ARG A 291 11.50 -19.86 -6.34
#